data_AF-A0A346DAQ2-F1
#
_entry.id   AF-A0A346DAQ2-F1
#
_cell.length_a   1.000
_cell.length_b   1.000
_cell.length_c   1.000
_cell.angle_alpha   90.00
_cell.angle_beta   90.00
_cell.angle_gamma   90.00
#
_symmetry.space_group_name_H-M   'P 1'
#
loop_
_entity.id
_entity.type
_entity.pdbx_description
1 polymer ?
#
loop_
_entity_poly.entity_id
_entity_poly.type
_entity_poly.pdbx_seq_one_letter_code
_entity_poly.pdbx_strand_id
1 'polypeptide(L)'
;MSNNRIDAVVSDIVNGIRQALIKHEVTFDEYRAGVMYAVKTGEAGEIPLLLDVFLNSTISDIENAAYGGTEGTIEGPYYLPDAPLISNGGEILTYDDDRNVPMIVRGTVKDLQGRPIAGATVDIWHSTPDGYYGGIHNDIPANYYRGKVLTDSEGRYFVRSTVPVPYKIPDQGPTGALLEMMGGHSWRPAHVHFKVRADGYHTLTTQSYFEQGDYVDDDCCNGVRQVQIKPDVRENGEKVIENDFQLAPDVIASRAA
;
A
#
# COMPACT_ATOMS: atom_id res chain seq x y z
N MET A 1 -37.10 -0.42 -10.88
CA MET A 1 -36.22 -1.60 -10.91
C MET A 1 -34.84 -1.14 -10.49
N SER A 2 -34.56 -1.13 -9.19
CA SER A 2 -33.22 -0.83 -8.69
C SER A 2 -32.37 -2.08 -8.87
N ASN A 3 -31.44 -2.01 -9.80
CA ASN A 3 -30.39 -2.99 -10.04
C ASN A 3 -29.63 -3.25 -8.72
N ASN A 4 -29.88 -4.37 -8.05
CA ASN A 4 -29.30 -4.63 -6.73
C ASN A 4 -27.85 -5.12 -6.89
N ARG A 5 -26.93 -4.19 -7.17
CA ARG A 5 -25.49 -4.47 -7.31
C ARG A 5 -24.93 -5.28 -6.14
N ILE A 6 -25.44 -5.07 -4.93
CA ILE A 6 -25.05 -5.84 -3.74
C ILE A 6 -25.40 -7.31 -3.94
N ASP A 7 -26.63 -7.63 -4.35
CA ASP A 7 -27.07 -9.01 -4.59
C ASP A 7 -26.22 -9.71 -5.65
N ALA A 8 -25.93 -9.03 -6.76
CA ALA A 8 -25.08 -9.59 -7.81
C ALA A 8 -23.66 -9.93 -7.29
N VAL A 9 -22.98 -8.96 -6.67
CA VAL A 9 -21.61 -9.14 -6.19
C VAL A 9 -21.54 -10.18 -5.05
N VAL A 10 -22.43 -10.08 -4.07
CA VAL A 10 -22.43 -11.00 -2.92
C VAL A 10 -22.78 -12.42 -3.35
N SER A 11 -23.76 -12.59 -4.25
CA SER A 11 -24.12 -13.91 -4.77
C SER A 11 -22.95 -14.56 -5.50
N ASP A 12 -22.20 -13.81 -6.31
CA ASP A 12 -21.05 -14.34 -7.04
C ASP A 12 -19.88 -14.69 -6.10
N ILE A 13 -19.60 -13.89 -5.08
CA ILE A 13 -18.59 -14.22 -4.05
C ILE A 13 -18.98 -15.50 -3.32
N VAL A 14 -20.23 -15.61 -2.86
CA VAL A 14 -20.73 -16.80 -2.16
C VAL A 14 -20.66 -18.02 -3.07
N ASN A 15 -21.02 -17.87 -4.34
CA ASN A 15 -20.94 -18.95 -5.31
C ASN A 15 -19.48 -19.37 -5.56
N GLY A 16 -18.54 -18.43 -5.68
CA GLY A 16 -17.11 -18.73 -5.80
C GLY A 16 -16.59 -19.55 -4.63
N ILE A 17 -16.92 -19.15 -3.40
CA ILE A 17 -16.58 -19.90 -2.18
C ILE A 17 -17.20 -21.30 -2.21
N ARG A 18 -18.49 -21.42 -2.55
CA ARG A 18 -19.17 -22.73 -2.65
C ARG A 18 -18.50 -23.64 -3.68
N GLN A 19 -18.12 -23.11 -4.84
CA GLN A 19 -17.43 -23.89 -5.86
C GLN A 19 -16.07 -24.39 -5.36
N ALA A 20 -15.32 -23.58 -4.59
CA ALA A 20 -14.10 -24.02 -3.95
C ALA A 20 -14.35 -25.15 -2.93
N LEU A 21 -15.35 -25.00 -2.06
CA LEU A 21 -15.73 -26.03 -1.07
C LEU A 21 -16.12 -27.36 -1.75
N ILE A 22 -16.90 -27.30 -2.84
CA ILE A 22 -17.31 -28.48 -3.62
C ILE A 22 -16.11 -29.13 -4.29
N LYS A 23 -15.27 -28.34 -4.98
CA LYS A 23 -14.11 -28.83 -5.73
C LYS A 23 -13.14 -29.61 -4.85
N HIS A 24 -12.98 -29.20 -3.60
CA HIS A 24 -12.05 -29.80 -2.65
C HIS A 24 -12.71 -30.78 -1.68
N GLU A 25 -14.00 -31.11 -1.88
CA GLU A 25 -14.77 -32.03 -1.04
C GLU A 25 -14.65 -31.70 0.46
N VAL A 26 -14.66 -30.40 0.79
CA VAL A 26 -14.38 -29.92 2.16
C VAL A 26 -15.34 -30.58 3.15
N THR A 27 -14.76 -31.26 4.13
CA THR A 27 -15.49 -32.01 5.15
C THR A 27 -16.16 -31.08 6.17
N PHE A 28 -17.09 -31.62 6.94
CA PHE A 28 -17.75 -30.83 7.99
C PHE A 28 -16.76 -30.39 9.09
N ASP A 29 -15.77 -31.23 9.41
CA ASP A 29 -14.75 -30.90 10.41
C ASP A 29 -13.84 -29.76 9.93
N GLU A 30 -13.41 -29.79 8.66
CA GLU A 30 -12.66 -28.68 8.04
C GLU A 30 -13.50 -27.39 7.99
N TYR A 31 -14.79 -27.49 7.63
CA TYR A 31 -15.70 -26.35 7.69
C TYR A 31 -15.80 -25.75 9.10
N ARG A 32 -15.90 -26.60 10.14
CA ARG A 32 -15.93 -26.13 11.54
C ARG A 32 -14.61 -25.49 11.96
N ALA A 33 -13.48 -26.02 11.52
CA ALA A 33 -12.19 -25.39 11.71
C ALA A 33 -12.13 -24.00 11.05
N GLY A 34 -12.63 -23.85 9.82
CA GLY A 34 -12.73 -22.57 9.12
C GLY A 34 -13.66 -21.55 9.82
N VAL A 35 -14.78 -22.00 10.38
CA VAL A 35 -15.65 -21.13 11.20
C VAL A 35 -14.92 -20.64 12.45
N MET A 36 -14.25 -21.55 13.17
CA MET A 36 -13.49 -21.16 14.37
C MET A 36 -12.30 -20.27 14.05
N TYR A 37 -11.67 -20.45 12.88
CA TYR A 37 -10.66 -19.54 12.36
C TYR A 37 -11.23 -18.13 12.20
N ALA A 38 -12.37 -17.96 11.52
CA ALA A 38 -13.00 -16.65 11.32
C ALA A 38 -13.37 -15.97 12.65
N VAL A 39 -13.84 -16.73 13.65
CA VAL A 39 -14.09 -16.21 15.00
C VAL A 39 -12.81 -15.68 15.63
N LYS A 40 -11.72 -16.47 15.62
CA LYS A 40 -10.42 -16.05 16.17
C LYS A 40 -9.86 -14.81 15.48
N THR A 41 -9.97 -14.72 14.15
CA THR A 41 -9.53 -13.53 13.39
C THR A 41 -10.31 -12.29 13.84
N GLY A 42 -11.62 -12.42 14.07
CA GLY A 42 -12.45 -11.35 14.62
C GLY A 42 -12.04 -10.94 16.03
N GLU A 43 -11.81 -11.91 16.93
CA GLU A 43 -11.38 -11.66 18.32
C GLU A 43 -9.99 -10.99 18.38
N ALA A 44 -9.10 -11.34 17.46
CA ALA A 44 -7.77 -10.72 17.33
C ALA A 44 -7.81 -9.33 16.68
N GLY A 45 -8.96 -8.89 16.15
CA GLY A 45 -9.06 -7.63 15.39
C GLY A 45 -8.38 -7.67 14.03
N GLU A 46 -8.09 -8.86 13.48
CA GLU A 46 -7.30 -9.06 12.26
C GLU A 46 -8.13 -9.16 10.98
N ILE A 47 -9.44 -8.90 11.01
CA ILE A 47 -10.28 -8.92 9.79
C ILE A 47 -9.72 -7.97 8.71
N PRO A 48 -9.35 -6.71 9.01
CA PRO A 48 -8.74 -5.84 8.01
C PRO A 48 -7.44 -6.43 7.43
N LEU A 49 -6.57 -6.96 8.29
CA LEU A 49 -5.31 -7.57 7.87
C LEU A 49 -5.54 -8.78 6.96
N LEU A 50 -6.48 -9.66 7.32
CA LEU A 50 -6.83 -10.83 6.52
C LEU A 50 -7.29 -10.43 5.11
N LEU A 51 -8.17 -9.44 5.01
CA LEU A 51 -8.67 -8.95 3.73
C LEU A 51 -7.56 -8.28 2.91
N ASP A 52 -6.69 -7.51 3.56
CA ASP A 52 -5.57 -6.85 2.88
C ASP A 52 -4.57 -7.83 2.28
N VAL A 53 -4.20 -8.87 3.03
CA VAL A 53 -3.24 -9.89 2.60
C VAL A 53 -3.73 -10.64 1.35
N PHE A 54 -5.01 -11.00 1.31
CA PHE A 54 -5.51 -11.92 0.28
C PHE A 54 -6.29 -11.26 -0.86
N LEU A 55 -6.87 -10.07 -0.66
CA LEU A 55 -7.84 -9.51 -1.62
C LEU A 55 -7.49 -8.10 -2.11
N ASN A 56 -6.73 -7.31 -1.37
CA ASN A 56 -6.53 -5.89 -1.71
C ASN A 56 -5.76 -5.71 -3.04
N SER A 57 -4.79 -6.57 -3.34
CA SER A 57 -4.08 -6.55 -4.64
C SER A 57 -5.03 -6.70 -5.83
N THR A 58 -6.10 -7.50 -5.69
CA THR A 58 -7.14 -7.64 -6.73
C THR A 58 -7.92 -6.35 -6.93
N ILE A 59 -8.19 -5.59 -5.86
CA ILE A 59 -8.85 -4.28 -5.97
C ILE A 59 -7.92 -3.29 -6.68
N SER A 60 -6.63 -3.28 -6.35
CA SER A 60 -5.64 -2.48 -7.07
C SER A 60 -5.58 -2.83 -8.56
N ASP A 61 -5.66 -4.12 -8.93
CA ASP A 61 -5.71 -4.54 -10.34
C ASP A 61 -6.96 -4.00 -11.07
N ILE A 62 -8.11 -4.03 -10.41
CA ILE A 62 -9.36 -3.48 -10.95
C ILE A 62 -9.24 -1.96 -11.17
N GLU A 63 -8.68 -1.24 -10.20
CA GLU A 63 -8.47 0.21 -10.32
C GLU A 63 -7.46 0.54 -11.43
N ASN A 64 -6.34 -0.17 -11.50
CA ASN A 64 -5.35 -0.03 -12.57
C ASN A 64 -5.92 -0.33 -13.96
N ALA A 65 -6.88 -1.26 -14.08
CA ALA A 65 -7.57 -1.51 -15.34
C ALA A 65 -8.61 -0.43 -15.67
N ALA A 66 -9.16 0.25 -14.67
CA ALA A 66 -10.18 1.28 -14.83
C ALA A 66 -9.57 2.67 -15.13
N TYR A 67 -8.39 2.95 -14.60
CA TYR A 67 -7.70 4.23 -14.72
C TYR A 67 -6.38 4.08 -15.46
N GLY A 68 -6.07 5.02 -16.36
CA GLY A 68 -4.74 5.12 -16.94
C GLY A 68 -3.74 5.82 -15.99
N GLY A 69 -2.49 5.95 -16.42
CA GLY A 69 -1.45 6.66 -15.68
C GLY A 69 -0.52 5.73 -14.94
N THR A 70 -0.01 6.16 -13.79
CA THR A 70 0.89 5.34 -12.97
C THR A 70 0.14 4.21 -12.28
N GLU A 71 0.71 3.00 -12.30
CA GLU A 71 0.13 1.84 -11.61
C GLU A 71 0.10 2.04 -10.08
N GLY A 72 -1.08 1.88 -9.53
CA GLY A 72 -1.34 1.80 -8.10
C GLY A 72 -1.03 0.43 -7.51
N THR A 73 -0.95 0.39 -6.19
CA THR A 73 -0.90 -0.86 -5.41
C THR A 73 -1.55 -0.64 -4.05
N ILE A 74 -1.60 -1.69 -3.24
CA ILE A 74 -2.30 -1.71 -1.96
C ILE A 74 -1.90 -0.53 -1.06
N GLU A 75 -2.88 0.04 -0.36
CA GLU A 75 -2.62 1.06 0.66
C GLU A 75 -1.94 0.47 1.89
N GLY A 76 -2.37 -0.74 2.25
CA GLY A 76 -2.10 -1.33 3.55
C GLY A 76 -2.82 -0.59 4.69
N PRO A 77 -2.75 -1.13 5.91
CA PRO A 77 -3.57 -0.66 7.02
C PRO A 77 -3.02 0.57 7.76
N TYR A 78 -1.87 1.13 7.35
CA TYR A 78 -1.09 2.09 8.15
C TYR A 78 -1.04 3.52 7.59
N TYR A 79 -1.92 3.83 6.63
CA TYR A 79 -2.14 5.20 6.17
C TYR A 79 -2.81 6.03 7.28
N LEU A 80 -2.28 7.24 7.52
CA LEU A 80 -2.89 8.22 8.42
C LEU A 80 -3.09 9.53 7.66
N PRO A 81 -4.31 10.09 7.64
CA PRO A 81 -4.63 11.24 6.81
C PRO A 81 -4.01 12.55 7.31
N ASP A 82 -3.57 12.64 8.56
CA ASP A 82 -3.13 13.90 9.19
C ASP A 82 -1.59 14.03 9.30
N ALA A 83 -0.86 13.44 8.34
CA ALA A 83 0.59 13.61 8.26
C ALA A 83 0.99 15.10 8.10
N PRO A 84 2.11 15.54 8.70
CA PRO A 84 2.55 16.94 8.69
C PRO A 84 2.90 17.41 7.28
N LEU A 85 2.63 18.69 6.98
CA LEU A 85 3.08 19.32 5.75
C LEU A 85 4.57 19.66 5.86
N ILE A 86 5.34 19.22 4.86
CA ILE A 86 6.77 19.43 4.74
C ILE A 86 7.00 20.37 3.55
N SER A 87 7.91 21.33 3.72
CA SER A 87 8.35 22.17 2.61
C SER A 87 8.99 21.31 1.52
N ASN A 88 8.74 21.60 0.25
CA ASN A 88 9.49 20.98 -0.84
C ASN A 88 10.99 21.30 -0.68
N GLY A 89 11.84 20.29 -0.53
CA GLY A 89 13.22 20.47 -0.06
C GLY A 89 13.50 19.96 1.36
N GLY A 90 12.43 19.72 2.14
CA GLY A 90 12.49 19.39 3.56
C GLY A 90 12.70 17.91 3.84
N GLU A 91 12.54 17.55 5.11
CA GLU A 91 12.86 16.22 5.64
C GLU A 91 11.66 15.68 6.44
N ILE A 92 11.37 14.39 6.23
CA ILE A 92 10.43 13.63 7.05
C ILE A 92 11.07 13.41 8.42
N LEU A 93 10.31 13.65 9.49
CA LEU A 93 10.81 13.42 10.84
C LEU A 93 11.09 11.93 11.07
N THR A 94 12.32 11.61 11.44
CA THR A 94 12.79 10.26 11.81
C THR A 94 13.30 10.26 13.26
N TYR A 95 13.79 9.13 13.76
CA TYR A 95 14.48 9.10 15.06
C TYR A 95 15.82 9.84 15.01
N ASP A 96 16.19 10.50 16.10
CA ASP A 96 17.48 11.21 16.23
C ASP A 96 18.69 10.26 16.09
N ASP A 97 18.52 9.00 16.45
CA ASP A 97 19.53 7.95 16.37
C ASP A 97 19.35 6.98 15.20
N ASP A 98 18.48 7.32 14.23
CA ASP A 98 18.29 6.53 13.02
C ASP A 98 19.62 6.41 12.24
N ARG A 99 20.09 5.17 12.05
CA ARG A 99 21.33 4.84 11.35
C ARG A 99 21.08 4.24 9.96
N ASN A 100 19.84 4.18 9.50
CA ASN A 100 19.54 3.68 8.17
C ASN A 100 20.12 4.59 7.09
N VAL A 101 20.27 4.02 5.90
CA VAL A 101 20.82 4.75 4.74
C VAL A 101 19.94 5.98 4.46
N PRO A 102 20.52 7.19 4.37
CA PRO A 102 19.76 8.38 3.97
C PRO A 102 19.13 8.20 2.59
N MET A 103 17.96 8.78 2.40
CA MET A 103 17.13 8.61 1.22
C MET A 103 16.56 9.94 0.73
N ILE A 104 16.68 10.17 -0.57
CA ILE A 104 15.98 11.22 -1.31
C ILE A 104 14.77 10.59 -1.99
N VAL A 105 13.61 11.22 -1.81
CA VAL A 105 12.37 10.86 -2.50
C VAL A 105 11.93 12.06 -3.34
N ARG A 106 11.91 11.91 -4.67
CA ARG A 106 11.59 13.01 -5.58
C ARG A 106 10.88 12.55 -6.85
N GLY A 107 10.32 13.49 -7.58
CA GLY A 107 9.83 13.27 -8.93
C GLY A 107 8.83 14.34 -9.35
N THR A 108 7.99 14.01 -10.32
CA THR A 108 6.94 14.91 -10.84
C THR A 108 5.56 14.32 -10.72
N VAL A 109 4.53 15.16 -10.64
CA VAL A 109 3.13 14.79 -10.81
C VAL A 109 2.61 15.48 -12.07
N LYS A 110 2.13 14.67 -13.01
CA LYS A 110 1.63 15.11 -14.31
C LYS A 110 0.27 14.48 -14.60
N ASP A 111 -0.46 15.04 -15.55
CA ASP A 111 -1.62 14.37 -16.12
C ASP A 111 -1.22 13.38 -17.23
N LEU A 112 -2.22 12.69 -17.79
CA LEU A 112 -2.04 11.74 -18.89
C LEU A 112 -1.54 12.39 -20.20
N GLN A 113 -1.56 13.72 -20.31
CA GLN A 113 -1.00 14.45 -21.45
C GLN A 113 0.43 14.95 -21.15
N GLY A 114 0.99 14.61 -19.98
CA GLY A 114 2.32 15.04 -19.55
C GLY A 114 2.39 16.47 -19.05
N ARG A 115 1.25 17.15 -18.84
CA ARG A 115 1.22 18.51 -18.29
C ARG A 115 1.45 18.45 -16.78
N PRO A 116 2.31 19.32 -16.22
CA PRO A 116 2.57 19.35 -14.78
C PRO A 116 1.32 19.73 -13.99
N ILE A 117 1.11 19.06 -12.86
CA ILE A 117 0.03 19.37 -11.91
C ILE A 117 0.66 20.07 -10.71
N ALA A 118 0.49 21.40 -10.65
CA ALA A 118 0.95 22.21 -9.52
C ALA A 118 0.00 22.09 -8.32
N GLY A 119 0.55 22.08 -7.10
CA GLY A 119 -0.24 21.96 -5.87
C GLY A 119 -0.86 20.59 -5.63
N ALA A 120 -0.46 19.55 -6.38
CA ALA A 120 -0.79 18.18 -6.05
C ALA A 120 -0.18 17.83 -4.69
N THR A 121 -0.93 17.13 -3.85
CA THR A 121 -0.44 16.63 -2.56
C THR A 121 0.12 15.23 -2.73
N VAL A 122 1.36 15.02 -2.29
CA VAL A 122 2.02 13.72 -2.21
C VAL A 122 2.18 13.37 -0.74
N ASP A 123 1.32 12.49 -0.22
CA ASP A 123 1.46 11.88 1.09
C ASP A 123 2.50 10.74 0.98
N ILE A 124 3.48 10.71 1.88
CA ILE A 124 4.58 9.74 1.91
C ILE A 124 4.64 9.14 3.32
N TRP A 125 4.71 7.81 3.43
CA TRP A 125 4.92 7.13 4.71
C TRP A 125 5.66 5.81 4.53
N HIS A 126 6.41 5.40 5.55
CA HIS A 126 7.13 4.12 5.56
C HIS A 126 7.43 3.67 6.99
N SER A 127 8.05 2.49 7.12
CA SER A 127 8.43 1.94 8.42
C SER A 127 9.64 2.65 9.02
N THR A 128 9.74 2.55 10.34
CA THR A 128 10.94 2.86 11.13
C THR A 128 12.03 1.80 10.89
N PRO A 129 13.27 2.00 11.38
CA PRO A 129 14.33 1.00 11.31
C PRO A 129 14.00 -0.36 11.92
N ASP A 130 13.03 -0.41 12.83
CA ASP A 130 12.56 -1.64 13.49
C ASP A 130 11.35 -2.28 12.79
N GLY A 131 10.92 -1.74 11.64
CA GLY A 131 9.75 -2.24 10.90
C GLY A 131 8.40 -1.78 11.46
N TYR A 132 8.38 -0.78 12.36
CA TYR A 132 7.16 -0.24 12.95
C TYR A 132 6.65 1.00 12.20
N TYR A 133 5.43 1.44 12.51
CA TYR A 133 4.80 2.62 11.92
C TYR A 133 4.36 3.60 13.00
N GLY A 134 4.74 4.88 12.84
CA GLY A 134 4.32 5.97 13.73
C GLY A 134 2.80 6.13 13.78
N GLY A 135 2.24 6.30 14.97
CA GLY A 135 0.80 6.40 15.24
C GLY A 135 0.07 5.07 15.23
N ILE A 136 0.76 3.95 14.95
CA ILE A 136 0.18 2.61 14.91
C ILE A 136 0.80 1.72 15.98
N HIS A 137 2.13 1.72 16.09
CA HIS A 137 2.87 0.78 16.93
C HIS A 137 3.59 1.50 18.08
N ASN A 138 3.72 0.82 19.22
CA ASN A 138 4.61 1.17 20.34
C ASN A 138 4.56 2.63 20.82
N ASP A 139 3.38 3.27 20.72
CA ASP A 139 3.18 4.69 21.05
C ASP A 139 4.12 5.66 20.31
N ILE A 140 4.68 5.24 19.17
CA ILE A 140 5.50 6.08 18.31
C ILE A 140 4.61 7.24 17.83
N PRO A 141 5.03 8.52 17.96
CA PRO A 141 4.16 9.63 17.58
C PRO A 141 3.76 9.58 16.10
N ALA A 142 2.51 9.97 15.81
CA ALA A 142 1.93 9.82 14.48
C ALA A 142 2.65 10.60 13.39
N ASN A 143 3.45 11.62 13.72
CA ASN A 143 4.20 12.43 12.76
C ASN A 143 5.56 11.84 12.35
N TYR A 144 6.00 10.72 12.93
CA TYR A 144 7.25 10.06 12.57
C TYR A 144 7.12 9.21 11.29
N TYR A 145 8.16 9.23 10.47
CA TYR A 145 8.29 8.47 9.21
C TYR A 145 7.13 8.69 8.23
N ARG A 146 6.50 9.86 8.29
CA ARG A 146 5.46 10.30 7.35
C ARG A 146 5.45 11.80 7.12
N GLY A 147 4.94 12.21 5.97
CA GLY A 147 4.77 13.62 5.64
C GLY A 147 3.97 13.85 4.37
N LYS A 148 3.62 15.11 4.13
CA LYS A 148 2.97 15.57 2.91
C LYS A 148 3.82 16.64 2.26
N VAL A 149 3.94 16.60 0.96
CA VAL A 149 4.59 17.67 0.19
C VAL A 149 3.67 18.12 -0.94
N LEU A 150 3.64 19.42 -1.20
CA LEU A 150 2.93 19.98 -2.35
C LEU A 150 3.89 20.12 -3.53
N THR A 151 3.43 19.75 -4.72
CA THR A 151 4.20 19.96 -5.94
C THR A 151 4.34 21.44 -6.29
N ASP A 152 5.49 21.81 -6.85
CA ASP A 152 5.76 23.15 -7.35
C ASP A 152 5.02 23.45 -8.67
N SER A 153 5.27 24.62 -9.26
CA SER A 153 4.66 25.04 -10.53
C SER A 153 4.99 24.14 -11.73
N GLU A 154 6.07 23.35 -11.65
CA GLU A 154 6.48 22.38 -12.66
C GLU A 154 6.07 20.94 -12.26
N GLY A 155 5.22 20.80 -11.25
CA GLY A 155 4.73 19.52 -10.76
C GLY A 155 5.76 18.75 -9.95
N ARG A 156 6.90 19.34 -9.57
CA ARG A 156 7.98 18.62 -8.87
C ARG A 156 7.74 18.57 -7.38
N TYR A 157 8.10 17.45 -6.76
CA TYR A 157 8.19 17.29 -5.31
C TYR A 157 9.53 16.68 -4.92
N PHE A 158 9.97 16.98 -3.71
CA PHE A 158 11.21 16.48 -3.14
C PHE A 158 11.14 16.50 -1.61
N VAL A 159 11.52 15.39 -0.99
CA VAL A 159 11.74 15.27 0.47
C VAL A 159 12.93 14.35 0.75
N ARG A 160 13.54 14.50 1.93
CA ARG A 160 14.50 13.55 2.49
C ARG A 160 13.88 12.68 3.58
N SER A 161 14.43 11.48 3.76
CA SER A 161 14.10 10.54 4.83
C SER A 161 15.22 9.49 4.95
N THR A 162 14.93 8.33 5.54
CA THR A 162 15.82 7.15 5.59
C THR A 162 15.19 5.95 4.89
N VAL A 163 16.02 5.05 4.35
CA VAL A 163 15.56 3.82 3.70
C VAL A 163 14.85 2.93 4.73
N PRO A 164 13.61 2.48 4.46
CA PRO A 164 12.88 1.59 5.36
C PRO A 164 13.47 0.17 5.33
N VAL A 165 13.02 -0.66 6.28
CA VAL A 165 13.39 -2.08 6.34
C VAL A 165 12.22 -2.97 5.91
N PRO A 166 12.47 -4.23 5.48
CA PRO A 166 11.43 -5.23 5.41
C PRO A 166 10.73 -5.36 6.76
N TYR A 167 9.42 -5.58 6.75
CA TYR A 167 8.66 -5.72 7.98
C TYR A 167 7.77 -6.94 7.94
N LYS A 168 7.46 -7.45 9.14
CA LYS A 168 6.46 -8.48 9.29
C LYS A 168 5.10 -7.87 9.57
N ILE A 169 4.09 -8.26 8.78
CA ILE A 169 2.70 -8.11 9.26
C ILE A 169 2.53 -8.91 10.56
N PRO A 170 1.53 -8.60 11.41
CA PRO A 170 1.26 -9.39 12.61
C PRO A 170 1.28 -10.90 12.33
N ASP A 171 2.27 -11.61 12.88
CA ASP A 171 2.53 -13.02 12.59
C ASP A 171 2.11 -13.96 13.72
N GLN A 172 1.84 -13.42 14.91
CA GLN A 172 1.41 -14.17 16.10
C GLN A 172 -0.11 -14.45 16.12
N GLY A 173 -0.88 -13.81 15.25
CA GLY A 173 -2.32 -13.97 15.16
C GLY A 173 -2.77 -14.93 14.06
N PRO A 174 -4.10 -15.12 13.92
CA PRO A 174 -4.68 -16.03 12.94
C PRO A 174 -4.22 -15.80 11.49
N THR A 175 -4.03 -14.56 11.04
CA THR A 175 -3.60 -14.31 9.66
C THR A 175 -2.18 -14.83 9.41
N GLY A 176 -1.24 -14.56 10.34
CA GLY A 176 0.13 -15.08 10.26
C GLY A 176 0.19 -16.60 10.27
N ALA A 177 -0.57 -17.24 11.18
CA ALA A 177 -0.68 -18.68 11.25
C ALA A 177 -1.22 -19.31 9.96
N LEU A 178 -2.21 -18.69 9.32
CA LEU A 178 -2.75 -19.17 8.05
C LEU A 178 -1.70 -19.10 6.93
N LEU A 179 -0.95 -18.00 6.83
CA LEU A 179 0.12 -17.86 5.85
C LEU A 179 1.20 -18.94 6.03
N GLU A 180 1.63 -19.20 7.26
CA GLU A 180 2.60 -20.26 7.56
C GLU A 180 2.05 -21.65 7.21
N MET A 181 0.78 -21.93 7.53
CA MET A 181 0.12 -23.20 7.16
C MET A 181 0.03 -23.39 5.63
N MET A 182 -0.02 -22.29 4.87
CA MET A 182 0.01 -22.31 3.39
C MET A 182 1.44 -22.43 2.83
N GLY A 183 2.46 -22.51 3.70
CA GLY A 183 3.87 -22.58 3.30
C GLY A 183 4.48 -21.22 2.94
N GLY A 184 3.78 -20.12 3.24
CA GLY A 184 4.26 -18.76 3.03
C GLY A 184 4.96 -18.17 4.26
N HIS A 185 5.09 -16.85 4.28
CA HIS A 185 5.64 -16.09 5.39
C HIS A 185 4.87 -14.79 5.59
N SER A 186 5.13 -14.08 6.70
CA SER A 186 4.46 -12.82 7.04
C SER A 186 5.30 -11.58 6.71
N TRP A 187 6.25 -11.70 5.78
CA TRP A 187 7.18 -10.60 5.45
C TRP A 187 6.75 -9.85 4.20
N ARG A 188 6.89 -8.53 4.29
CA ARG A 188 6.83 -7.62 3.14
C ARG A 188 8.24 -7.04 2.90
N PRO A 189 8.62 -6.81 1.64
CA PRO A 189 9.89 -6.13 1.32
C PRO A 189 9.93 -4.73 1.91
N ALA A 190 11.12 -4.12 2.00
CA ALA A 190 11.23 -2.70 2.30
C ALA A 190 10.49 -1.87 1.24
N HIS A 191 9.68 -0.90 1.66
CA HIS A 191 8.93 -0.04 0.74
C HIS A 191 8.57 1.33 1.31
N VAL A 192 8.39 2.27 0.39
CA VAL A 192 7.84 3.60 0.65
C VAL A 192 6.46 3.70 0.03
N HIS A 193 5.47 4.11 0.81
CA HIS A 193 4.13 4.33 0.31
C HIS A 193 3.93 5.76 -0.18
N PHE A 194 3.02 5.90 -1.15
CA PHE A 194 2.60 7.18 -1.72
C PHE A 194 1.08 7.23 -1.85
N LYS A 195 0.49 8.36 -1.50
CA LYS A 195 -0.88 8.72 -1.88
C LYS A 195 -0.88 10.10 -2.53
N VAL A 196 -1.20 10.14 -3.81
CA VAL A 196 -1.07 11.33 -4.65
C VAL A 196 -2.47 11.84 -5.02
N ARG A 197 -2.73 13.12 -4.71
CA ARG A 197 -4.05 13.73 -4.84
C ARG A 197 -3.96 15.10 -5.52
N ALA A 198 -4.89 15.36 -6.42
CA ALA A 198 -5.08 16.67 -7.03
C ALA A 198 -6.55 16.87 -7.41
N ASP A 199 -7.05 18.09 -7.32
CA ASP A 199 -8.45 18.40 -7.63
C ASP A 199 -8.78 18.04 -9.09
N GLY A 200 -9.87 17.29 -9.30
CA GLY A 200 -10.31 16.82 -10.62
C GLY A 200 -9.59 15.56 -11.13
N TYR A 201 -8.71 14.97 -10.33
CA TYR A 201 -7.98 13.75 -10.65
C TYR A 201 -8.33 12.61 -9.70
N HIS A 202 -8.25 11.38 -10.21
CA HIS A 202 -8.33 10.19 -9.39
C HIS A 202 -7.16 10.15 -8.40
N THR A 203 -7.44 9.75 -7.17
CA THR A 203 -6.40 9.59 -6.14
C THR A 203 -5.60 8.32 -6.43
N LEU A 204 -4.29 8.46 -6.60
CA LEU A 204 -3.38 7.33 -6.78
C LEU A 204 -2.81 6.90 -5.44
N THR A 205 -3.02 5.65 -5.05
CA THR A 205 -2.25 5.00 -3.97
C THR A 205 -1.25 4.02 -4.60
N THR A 206 0.04 4.12 -4.24
CA THR A 206 1.09 3.27 -4.80
C THR A 206 2.24 3.08 -3.81
N GLN A 207 3.20 2.22 -4.15
CA GLN A 207 4.39 1.96 -3.35
C GLN A 207 5.64 1.98 -4.25
N SER A 208 6.80 2.11 -3.63
CA SER A 208 8.09 1.84 -4.26
C SER A 208 8.88 0.85 -3.43
N TYR A 209 9.46 -0.12 -4.12
CA TYR A 209 10.29 -1.18 -3.57
C TYR A 209 11.73 -1.00 -4.03
N PHE A 210 12.64 -1.78 -3.48
CA PHE A 210 14.07 -1.69 -3.80
C PHE A 210 14.51 -2.95 -4.54
N GLU A 211 15.24 -2.79 -5.64
CA GLU A 211 15.81 -3.93 -6.35
C GLU A 211 16.71 -4.75 -5.42
N GLN A 212 16.70 -6.08 -5.58
CA GLN A 212 17.48 -7.02 -4.77
C GLN A 212 17.18 -6.94 -3.27
N GLY A 213 16.09 -6.29 -2.87
CA GLY A 213 15.64 -6.27 -1.48
C GLY A 213 15.03 -7.61 -1.07
N ASP A 214 15.20 -7.97 0.21
CA ASP A 214 14.58 -9.16 0.77
C ASP A 214 13.06 -9.15 0.54
N TYR A 215 12.50 -10.31 0.19
CA TYR A 215 11.07 -10.53 -0.07
C TYR A 215 10.48 -9.76 -1.26
N VAL A 216 11.27 -9.07 -2.09
CA VAL A 216 10.73 -8.33 -3.24
C VAL A 216 10.11 -9.25 -4.29
N ASP A 217 10.65 -10.46 -4.43
CA ASP A 217 10.14 -11.49 -5.35
C ASP A 217 9.09 -12.41 -4.71
N ASP A 218 8.79 -12.23 -3.42
CA ASP A 218 7.88 -13.08 -2.63
C ASP A 218 7.23 -12.24 -1.52
N ASP A 219 6.42 -11.23 -1.89
CA ASP A 219 5.71 -10.39 -0.92
C ASP A 219 4.46 -11.11 -0.41
N CYS A 220 4.32 -11.26 0.92
CA CYS A 220 3.19 -11.97 1.51
C CYS A 220 1.82 -11.36 1.20
N CYS A 221 1.77 -10.07 0.83
CA CYS A 221 0.54 -9.37 0.46
C CYS A 221 0.33 -9.26 -1.05
N ASN A 222 1.20 -9.85 -1.87
CA ASN A 222 1.17 -9.75 -3.33
C ASN A 222 1.04 -8.29 -3.84
N GLY A 223 1.71 -7.35 -3.16
CA GLY A 223 1.63 -5.92 -3.46
C GLY A 223 2.74 -5.41 -4.40
N VAL A 224 3.78 -6.22 -4.65
CA VAL A 224 4.90 -5.82 -5.49
C VAL A 224 4.52 -5.86 -6.96
N ARG A 225 4.81 -4.76 -7.68
CA ARG A 225 4.76 -4.69 -9.14
C ARG A 225 6.12 -4.33 -9.68
N GLN A 226 6.50 -4.91 -10.83
CA GLN A 226 7.83 -4.72 -11.42
C GLN A 226 8.16 -3.23 -11.68
N VAL A 227 7.19 -2.44 -12.14
CA VAL A 227 7.36 -1.00 -12.40
C VAL A 227 7.59 -0.16 -11.12
N GLN A 228 7.31 -0.73 -9.95
CA GLN A 228 7.47 -0.10 -8.64
C GLN A 228 8.81 -0.46 -7.98
N ILE A 229 9.58 -1.42 -8.53
CA ILE A 229 10.91 -1.77 -8.05
C ILE A 229 11.92 -0.74 -8.56
N LYS A 230 12.61 -0.08 -7.63
CA LYS A 230 13.53 1.03 -7.94
C LYS A 230 14.98 0.56 -7.98
N PRO A 231 15.76 1.03 -8.98
CA PRO A 231 17.17 0.69 -9.10
C PRO A 231 18.00 1.27 -7.94
N ASP A 232 19.20 0.72 -7.71
CA ASP A 232 20.17 1.27 -6.77
C ASP A 232 20.91 2.48 -7.33
N VAL A 233 20.18 3.59 -7.40
CA VAL A 233 20.74 4.91 -7.70
C VAL A 233 21.09 5.64 -6.41
N ARG A 234 22.29 6.23 -6.37
CA ARG A 234 22.79 7.00 -5.23
C ARG A 234 23.33 8.35 -5.67
N GLU A 235 23.03 9.38 -4.89
CA GLU A 235 23.55 10.74 -5.04
C GLU A 235 24.20 11.17 -3.73
N ASN A 236 25.50 11.49 -3.75
CA ASN A 236 26.28 11.88 -2.57
C ASN A 236 26.18 10.90 -1.38
N GLY A 237 25.98 9.61 -1.66
CA GLY A 237 25.82 8.57 -0.64
C GLY A 237 24.38 8.33 -0.18
N GLU A 238 23.43 9.20 -0.55
CA GLU A 238 22.00 9.03 -0.30
C GLU A 238 21.39 8.11 -1.38
N LYS A 239 20.50 7.19 -0.98
CA LYS A 239 19.68 6.40 -1.91
C LYS A 239 18.65 7.32 -2.58
N VAL A 240 18.42 7.18 -3.88
CA VAL A 240 17.42 7.98 -4.60
C VAL A 240 16.22 7.12 -5.00
N ILE A 241 15.03 7.51 -4.57
CA ILE A 241 13.75 7.07 -5.14
C ILE A 241 13.25 8.19 -6.05
N GLU A 242 13.29 7.94 -7.36
CA GLU A 242 12.69 8.81 -8.36
C GLU A 242 11.35 8.24 -8.84
N ASN A 243 10.29 9.03 -8.67
CA ASN A 243 8.91 8.64 -8.91
C ASN A 243 8.15 9.74 -9.65
N ASP A 244 8.05 9.57 -10.97
CA ASP A 244 7.13 10.35 -11.78
C ASP A 244 5.74 9.71 -11.79
N PHE A 245 4.76 10.47 -11.31
CA PHE A 245 3.36 10.08 -11.22
C PHE A 245 2.55 10.71 -12.35
N GLN A 246 1.72 9.88 -12.98
CA GLN A 246 0.67 10.31 -13.91
C GLN A 246 -0.69 10.05 -13.29
N LEU A 247 -1.50 11.10 -13.15
CA LEU A 247 -2.85 11.00 -12.63
C LEU A 247 -3.89 11.00 -13.77
N ALA A 248 -4.80 10.03 -13.71
CA ALA A 248 -6.01 10.04 -14.53
C ALA A 248 -7.02 11.07 -14.01
N PRO A 249 -7.83 11.69 -14.89
CA PRO A 249 -8.96 12.50 -14.45
C PRO A 249 -9.96 11.64 -13.67
N ASP A 250 -10.67 12.23 -12.71
CA ASP A 250 -11.71 11.52 -11.96
C ASP A 250 -12.99 11.39 -12.80
N VAL A 251 -13.09 10.33 -13.61
CA VAL A 251 -14.22 10.12 -14.53
C VAL A 251 -15.36 9.29 -13.88
N ILE A 252 -15.24 8.90 -12.60
CA ILE A 252 -16.24 8.05 -11.92
C ILE A 252 -17.52 8.79 -11.53
N ALA A 253 -17.64 10.10 -11.78
CA ALA A 253 -18.94 10.78 -11.69
C ALA A 253 -20.04 10.21 -12.64
N SER A 254 -19.70 9.29 -13.55
CA SER A 254 -20.63 8.74 -14.57
C SER A 254 -20.98 7.25 -14.45
N ARG A 255 -20.36 6.48 -13.55
CA ARG A 255 -20.64 5.03 -13.40
C ARG A 255 -21.66 4.67 -12.31
N ALA A 256 -22.19 5.68 -11.62
CA ALA A 256 -23.20 5.53 -10.56
C ALA A 256 -24.59 6.06 -10.94
N ALA A 257 -24.86 6.30 -12.24
CA ALA A 257 -26.17 6.70 -12.75
C ALA A 257 -26.87 5.54 -13.46
#